data_AF-A0A1W2FBZ4-F1
#
_entry.id   AF-A0A1W2FBZ4-F1
#
_cell.length_a   1.000
_cell.length_b   1.000
_cell.length_c   1.000
_cell.angle_alpha   90.00
_cell.angle_beta   90.00
_cell.angle_gamma   90.00
#
_symmetry.space_group_name_H-M   'P 1'
#
loop_
_entity.id
_entity.type
_entity.pdbx_description
1 polymer ?
#
loop_
_entity_poly.entity_id
_entity_poly.type
_entity_poly.pdbx_seq_one_letter_code
_entity_poly.pdbx_strand_id
1 'polypeptide(L)'
;MSQDAPKRPVQLPLAAAATVAGTYLGAADYLGLPHPDLPAAIAVLIFGAAIIGAAFLLSWAAEAAQVDISAGLAIALLAIVAVLPEYAVDLVFTYQAGQVFAEQGHCVTGGGNPCSLALANMTGANRILVGFGWPLVVLVASVAAARARSDNPRPGRVEFKPAMSVELAYLGVATVYSLTLPLRSSLTLIDAVVFVAIFALYAWRLAQAPPDKPELIGVAEWVGGKPRKSRRGYVIGMFAVAGVIILACAEHFAESLVSTGEQLGVDKFLLVQWVAPLASESPELIVACLYAARLKASQSLATLLSSKVNQWTLLVGTIPIVFALSAGTFSGLPLDGHQRLELLLTAAQSLFAVSILLDHVLTGAAAGVLFGLFGIQFAASIVLSPEANRWVTIVLSGVYIVLALLRLTLRYRHTGRTFKDGIVTPFEKLGKV
;
A
#
# COMPACT_ATOMS: atom_id res chain seq x y z
N MET A 1 19.24 19.46 38.27
CA MET A 1 19.45 18.43 37.23
C MET A 1 19.26 19.11 35.89
N SER A 2 20.34 19.26 35.11
CA SER A 2 20.34 19.95 33.81
C SER A 2 19.37 19.26 32.85
N GLN A 3 18.28 19.94 32.47
CA GLN A 3 17.47 19.55 31.33
C GLN A 3 18.18 20.06 30.08
N ASP A 4 19.12 19.29 29.55
CA ASP A 4 19.68 19.56 28.23
C ASP A 4 18.52 19.48 27.23
N ALA A 5 18.14 20.63 26.66
CA ALA A 5 17.19 20.68 25.56
C ALA A 5 17.67 19.71 24.46
N PRO A 6 16.80 18.83 23.93
CA PRO A 6 17.25 17.82 22.97
C PRO A 6 17.85 18.53 21.75
N LYS A 7 19.14 18.28 21.51
CA LYS A 7 19.89 18.85 20.37
C LYS A 7 19.13 18.54 19.08
N ARG A 8 19.09 19.51 18.15
CA ARG A 8 18.41 19.30 16.87
C ARG A 8 19.03 18.08 16.16
N PRO A 9 18.23 17.08 15.78
CA PRO A 9 18.73 15.86 15.16
C PRO A 9 19.27 16.17 13.76
N VAL A 10 20.51 15.72 13.47
CA VAL A 10 21.19 15.92 12.16
C VAL A 10 20.47 15.16 11.03
N GLN A 11 19.68 14.15 11.37
CA GLN A 11 18.91 13.37 10.42
C GLN A 11 17.84 14.21 9.69
N LEU A 12 17.27 15.21 10.36
CA LEU A 12 16.23 16.06 9.78
C LEU A 12 16.74 16.91 8.59
N PRO A 13 17.84 17.69 8.71
CA PRO A 13 18.38 18.43 7.57
C PRO A 13 18.96 17.51 6.49
N LEU A 14 19.48 16.33 6.83
CA LEU A 14 19.94 15.35 5.83
C LEU A 14 18.77 14.83 4.97
N ALA A 15 17.66 14.45 5.61
CA ALA A 15 16.46 14.02 4.90
C ALA A 15 15.92 15.14 4.00
N ALA A 16 15.86 16.38 4.51
CA ALA A 16 15.45 17.54 3.73
C ALA A 16 16.39 17.83 2.54
N ALA A 17 17.71 17.71 2.74
CA ALA A 17 18.69 17.92 1.66
C ALA A 17 18.52 16.90 0.53
N ALA A 18 18.23 15.64 0.88
CA ALA A 18 17.96 14.59 -0.11
C ALA A 18 16.73 14.88 -0.98
N THR A 19 15.78 15.71 -0.49
CA THR A 19 14.56 16.02 -1.25
C THR A 19 14.67 17.23 -2.16
N VAL A 20 15.67 18.11 -1.96
CA VAL A 20 15.75 19.40 -2.66
C VAL A 20 15.77 19.23 -4.18
N ALA A 21 16.66 18.37 -4.70
CA ALA A 21 16.85 18.24 -6.14
C ALA A 21 15.60 17.70 -6.85
N GLY A 22 15.04 16.57 -6.37
CA GLY A 22 13.83 15.99 -6.97
C GLY A 22 12.62 16.92 -6.85
N THR A 23 12.44 17.56 -5.70
CA THR A 23 11.31 18.48 -5.49
C THR A 23 11.41 19.69 -6.40
N TYR A 24 12.62 20.25 -6.56
CA TYR A 24 12.84 21.37 -7.48
C TYR A 24 12.51 20.98 -8.92
N LEU A 25 13.03 19.84 -9.40
CA LEU A 25 12.81 19.40 -10.78
C LEU A 25 11.33 19.15 -11.06
N GLY A 26 10.64 18.41 -10.19
CA GLY A 26 9.24 18.09 -10.37
C GLY A 26 8.33 19.32 -10.25
N ALA A 27 8.60 20.21 -9.29
CA ALA A 27 7.86 21.47 -9.19
C ALA A 27 8.15 22.42 -10.36
N ALA A 28 9.39 22.45 -10.86
CA ALA A 28 9.75 23.25 -12.01
C ALA A 28 9.00 22.80 -13.26
N ASP A 29 8.89 21.50 -13.50
CA ASP A 29 8.13 20.93 -14.61
C ASP A 29 6.65 21.32 -14.56
N TYR A 30 5.97 21.10 -13.42
CA TYR A 30 4.56 21.51 -13.25
C TYR A 30 4.32 23.02 -13.39
N LEU A 31 5.30 23.84 -13.00
CA LEU A 31 5.19 25.31 -13.07
C LEU A 31 5.70 25.89 -14.39
N GLY A 32 6.19 25.05 -15.32
CA GLY A 32 6.79 25.50 -16.57
C GLY A 32 8.06 26.34 -16.39
N LEU A 33 8.81 26.11 -15.30
CA LEU A 33 10.08 26.78 -15.01
C LEU A 33 11.24 26.05 -15.71
N PRO A 34 12.34 26.75 -16.05
CA PRO A 34 13.50 26.12 -16.66
C PRO A 34 14.11 25.03 -15.76
N HIS A 35 14.19 23.80 -16.27
CA HIS A 35 14.88 22.68 -15.66
C HIS A 35 15.71 21.92 -16.71
N PRO A 36 16.77 21.20 -16.30
CA PRO A 36 17.51 20.35 -17.23
C PRO A 36 16.67 19.14 -17.64
N ASP A 37 16.77 18.75 -18.92
CA ASP A 37 16.30 17.44 -19.37
C ASP A 37 17.27 16.38 -18.90
N LEU A 38 16.79 15.44 -18.09
CA LEU A 38 17.59 14.38 -17.54
C LEU A 38 17.33 13.06 -18.26
N PRO A 39 18.36 12.24 -18.51
CA PRO A 39 18.16 10.85 -18.88
C PRO A 39 17.27 10.14 -17.85
N ALA A 40 16.31 9.35 -18.33
CA ALA A 40 15.29 8.71 -17.49
C ALA A 40 15.90 7.98 -16.28
N ALA A 41 16.98 7.21 -16.48
CA ALA A 41 17.67 6.50 -15.40
C ALA A 41 18.24 7.43 -14.28
N ILE A 42 18.69 8.63 -14.64
CA ILE A 42 19.20 9.62 -13.66
C ILE A 42 18.02 10.26 -12.92
N ALA A 43 16.94 10.58 -13.64
CA ALA A 43 15.71 11.11 -13.06
C ALA A 43 15.14 10.16 -12.00
N VAL A 44 15.14 8.84 -12.26
CA VAL A 44 14.75 7.80 -11.29
C VAL A 44 15.54 7.93 -9.98
N LEU A 45 16.86 8.11 -10.04
CA LEU A 45 17.70 8.22 -8.84
C LEU A 45 17.40 9.51 -8.04
N ILE A 46 17.19 10.62 -8.73
CA ILE A 46 16.95 11.92 -8.09
C ILE A 46 15.56 11.97 -7.45
N PHE A 47 14.52 11.58 -8.18
CA PHE A 47 13.17 11.53 -7.63
C PHE A 47 13.05 10.45 -6.55
N GLY A 48 13.69 9.29 -6.74
CA GLY A 48 13.75 8.24 -5.73
C GLY A 48 14.41 8.69 -4.42
N ALA A 49 15.52 9.44 -4.49
CA ALA A 49 16.15 10.02 -3.31
C ALA A 49 15.23 11.01 -2.57
N ALA A 50 14.47 11.81 -3.31
CA ALA A 50 13.50 12.73 -2.74
C ALA A 50 12.33 12.00 -2.05
N ILE A 51 11.83 10.94 -2.67
CA ILE A 51 10.79 10.07 -2.10
C ILE A 51 11.28 9.41 -0.80
N ILE A 52 12.52 8.91 -0.78
CA ILE A 52 13.13 8.34 0.45
C ILE A 52 13.20 9.41 1.56
N GLY A 53 13.65 10.63 1.25
CA GLY A 53 13.71 11.72 2.22
C GLY A 53 12.33 12.11 2.76
N ALA A 54 11.31 12.17 1.89
CA ALA A 54 9.91 12.40 2.30
C ALA A 54 9.35 11.27 3.17
N ALA A 55 9.70 10.02 2.87
CA ALA A 55 9.31 8.86 3.67
C ALA A 55 9.84 8.93 5.12
N PHE A 56 11.09 9.37 5.32
CA PHE A 56 11.62 9.64 6.66
C PHE A 56 10.83 10.74 7.39
N LEU A 57 10.51 11.84 6.70
CA LEU A 57 9.70 12.92 7.27
C LEU A 57 8.30 12.43 7.68
N LEU A 58 7.62 11.65 6.83
CA LEU A 58 6.32 11.06 7.16
C LEU A 58 6.40 10.12 8.36
N SER A 59 7.39 9.23 8.41
CA SER A 59 7.60 8.30 9.53
C SER A 59 7.77 9.05 10.84
N TRP A 60 8.62 10.08 10.89
CA TRP A 60 8.82 10.89 12.10
C TRP A 60 7.58 11.70 12.48
N ALA A 61 6.87 12.24 11.50
CA ALA A 61 5.62 12.98 11.74
C ALA A 61 4.54 12.06 12.33
N ALA A 62 4.41 10.85 11.79
CA ALA A 62 3.46 9.85 12.26
C ALA A 62 3.78 9.36 13.68
N GLU A 63 5.05 9.04 13.98
CA GLU A 63 5.46 8.69 15.35
C GLU A 63 5.14 9.84 16.32
N ALA A 64 5.52 11.08 15.99
CA ALA A 64 5.27 12.24 16.85
C ALA A 64 3.78 12.59 17.01
N ALA A 65 2.95 12.32 15.99
CA ALA A 65 1.51 12.55 16.03
C ALA A 65 0.80 11.67 17.07
N GLN A 66 1.32 10.47 17.36
CA GLN A 66 0.75 9.55 18.36
C GLN A 66 0.72 10.13 19.78
N VAL A 67 1.43 11.23 20.05
CA VAL A 67 1.35 11.97 21.33
C VAL A 67 0.00 12.69 21.47
N ASP A 68 -0.63 13.08 20.35
CA ASP A 68 -1.83 13.92 20.32
C ASP A 68 -3.10 13.19 19.85
N ILE A 69 -2.97 12.08 19.12
CA ILE A 69 -4.07 11.29 18.55
C ILE A 69 -3.87 9.80 18.79
N SER A 70 -4.92 8.98 18.61
CA SER A 70 -4.79 7.54 18.81
C SER A 70 -3.81 6.90 17.83
N ALA A 71 -3.10 5.86 18.28
CA ALA A 71 -2.13 5.17 17.43
C ALA A 71 -2.78 4.61 16.16
N GLY A 72 -4.00 4.08 16.27
CA GLY A 72 -4.81 3.65 15.13
C GLY A 72 -5.11 4.77 14.14
N LEU A 73 -5.50 5.97 14.63
CA LEU A 73 -5.76 7.11 13.75
C LEU A 73 -4.49 7.64 13.08
N ALA A 74 -3.36 7.68 13.80
CA ALA A 74 -2.08 8.07 13.23
C ALA A 74 -1.62 7.09 12.13
N ILE A 75 -1.80 5.79 12.36
CA ILE A 75 -1.50 4.74 11.37
C ILE A 75 -2.44 4.85 10.17
N ALA A 76 -3.73 5.09 10.38
CA ALA A 76 -4.70 5.27 9.29
C ALA A 76 -4.37 6.48 8.41
N LEU A 77 -4.03 7.62 9.03
CA LEU A 77 -3.61 8.82 8.31
C LEU A 77 -2.31 8.59 7.55
N LEU A 78 -1.32 7.93 8.17
CA LEU A 78 -0.09 7.55 7.49
C LEU A 78 -0.38 6.63 6.30
N ALA A 79 -1.24 5.63 6.46
CA ALA A 79 -1.61 4.70 5.40
C ALA A 79 -2.30 5.39 4.23
N ILE A 80 -3.13 6.42 4.47
CA ILE A 80 -3.74 7.21 3.39
C ILE A 80 -2.68 8.07 2.69
N VAL A 81 -1.86 8.81 3.44
CA VAL A 81 -0.88 9.74 2.88
C VAL A 81 0.23 9.00 2.12
N ALA A 82 0.68 7.84 2.64
CA ALA A 82 1.79 7.09 2.06
C ALA A 82 1.44 6.47 0.71
N VAL A 83 0.17 6.17 0.45
CA VAL A 83 -0.30 5.62 -0.83
C VAL A 83 -0.92 6.66 -1.75
N LEU A 84 -0.87 7.96 -1.42
CA LEU A 84 -1.36 9.02 -2.31
C LEU A 84 -0.75 8.95 -3.73
N PRO A 85 0.55 8.67 -3.91
CA PRO A 85 1.13 8.41 -5.23
C PRO A 85 0.38 7.36 -6.04
N GLU A 86 0.03 6.26 -5.39
CA GLU A 86 -0.68 5.16 -6.03
C GLU A 86 -2.07 5.60 -6.47
N TYR A 87 -2.80 6.33 -5.63
CA TYR A 87 -4.07 6.93 -6.01
C TYR A 87 -3.92 7.89 -7.19
N ALA A 88 -2.90 8.74 -7.20
CA ALA A 88 -2.70 9.70 -8.28
C ALA A 88 -2.51 8.98 -9.62
N VAL A 89 -1.58 8.02 -9.68
CA VAL A 89 -1.27 7.27 -10.90
C VAL A 89 -2.50 6.48 -11.38
N ASP A 90 -3.17 5.75 -10.48
CA ASP A 90 -4.32 4.92 -10.82
C ASP A 90 -5.52 5.73 -11.33
N LEU A 91 -5.77 6.89 -10.68
CA LEU A 91 -6.86 7.78 -11.07
C LEU A 91 -6.57 8.54 -12.36
N VAL A 92 -5.30 8.83 -12.70
CA VAL A 92 -4.94 9.39 -14.01
C VAL A 92 -5.24 8.40 -15.13
N PHE A 93 -4.83 7.13 -15.00
CA PHE A 93 -5.18 6.10 -15.99
C PHE A 93 -6.69 5.90 -16.10
N THR A 94 -7.39 5.91 -14.95
CA THR A 94 -8.85 5.81 -14.91
C THR A 94 -9.53 7.01 -15.58
N TYR A 95 -9.01 8.21 -15.36
CA TYR A 95 -9.55 9.43 -15.97
C TYR A 95 -9.39 9.39 -17.49
N GLN A 96 -8.19 9.06 -17.97
CA GLN A 96 -7.90 8.85 -19.40
C GLN A 96 -8.79 7.77 -20.01
N ALA A 97 -9.03 6.67 -19.28
CA ALA A 97 -9.93 5.60 -19.71
C ALA A 97 -11.36 6.11 -19.95
N GLY A 98 -11.89 6.95 -19.07
CA GLY A 98 -13.21 7.54 -19.28
C GLY A 98 -13.26 8.56 -20.41
N GLN A 99 -12.20 9.36 -20.63
CA GLN A 99 -12.14 10.27 -21.78
C GLN A 99 -12.15 9.51 -23.12
N VAL A 100 -11.36 8.45 -23.23
CA VAL A 100 -11.35 7.57 -24.41
C VAL A 100 -12.72 6.93 -24.61
N PHE A 101 -13.37 6.49 -23.52
CA PHE A 101 -14.72 5.94 -23.57
C PHE A 101 -15.76 6.98 -24.01
N ALA A 102 -15.67 8.24 -23.57
CA ALA A 102 -16.57 9.30 -23.99
C ALA A 102 -16.47 9.59 -25.50
N GLU A 103 -15.26 9.53 -26.05
CA GLU A 103 -15.01 9.78 -27.47
C GLU A 103 -15.43 8.60 -28.36
N GLN A 104 -15.18 7.37 -27.92
CA GLN A 104 -15.30 6.17 -28.76
C GLN A 104 -16.51 5.29 -28.43
N GLY A 105 -17.15 5.50 -27.28
CA GLY A 105 -18.25 4.68 -26.77
C GLY A 105 -17.85 3.29 -26.25
N HIS A 106 -16.56 2.94 -26.32
CA HIS A 106 -16.00 1.70 -25.80
C HIS A 106 -14.54 1.89 -25.36
N CYS A 107 -14.06 1.01 -24.48
CA CYS A 107 -12.63 0.89 -24.19
C CYS A 107 -11.90 0.31 -25.41
N VAL A 108 -10.69 0.81 -25.69
CA VAL A 108 -9.85 0.30 -26.80
C VAL A 108 -9.29 -1.09 -26.45
N THR A 109 -9.09 -1.98 -27.41
CA THR A 109 -8.45 -3.28 -27.15
C THR A 109 -6.93 -3.18 -27.30
N GLY A 110 -6.15 -3.71 -26.36
CA GLY A 110 -4.68 -3.79 -26.42
C GLY A 110 -4.01 -3.44 -25.09
N GLY A 111 -2.80 -3.94 -24.84
CA GLY A 111 -2.11 -3.83 -23.54
C GLY A 111 -1.81 -2.39 -23.08
N GLY A 112 -1.79 -1.42 -24.00
CA GLY A 112 -1.62 0.00 -23.70
C GLY A 112 -2.91 0.80 -23.53
N ASN A 113 -4.10 0.17 -23.53
CA ASN A 113 -5.36 0.89 -23.32
C ASN A 113 -5.42 1.43 -21.87
N PRO A 114 -5.73 2.73 -21.66
CA PRO A 114 -5.96 3.28 -20.33
C PRO A 114 -6.91 2.45 -19.44
N CYS A 115 -7.97 1.83 -19.99
CA CYS A 115 -8.86 0.98 -19.19
C CYS A 115 -8.12 -0.24 -18.62
N SER A 116 -7.25 -0.89 -19.41
CA SER A 116 -6.41 -2.01 -18.95
C SER A 116 -5.34 -1.56 -17.97
N LEU A 117 -4.75 -0.39 -18.20
CA LEU A 117 -3.67 0.15 -17.36
C LEU A 117 -4.13 0.51 -15.94
N ALA A 118 -5.32 1.09 -15.77
CA ALA A 118 -5.87 1.37 -14.44
C ALA A 118 -5.99 0.07 -13.60
N LEU A 119 -6.64 -0.96 -14.12
CA LEU A 119 -6.76 -2.22 -13.37
C LEU A 119 -5.43 -2.97 -13.23
N ALA A 120 -4.52 -2.85 -14.21
CA ALA A 120 -3.18 -3.43 -14.12
C ALA A 120 -2.41 -2.81 -12.95
N ASN A 121 -2.40 -1.48 -12.86
CA ASN A 121 -1.76 -0.74 -11.78
C ASN A 121 -2.36 -1.13 -10.42
N MET A 122 -3.69 -1.01 -10.26
CA MET A 122 -4.40 -1.36 -9.03
C MET A 122 -4.14 -2.80 -8.57
N THR A 123 -4.26 -3.79 -9.47
CA THR A 123 -4.05 -5.21 -9.12
C THR A 123 -2.58 -5.52 -8.90
N GLY A 124 -1.68 -4.82 -9.59
CA GLY A 124 -0.24 -4.87 -9.41
C GLY A 124 0.18 -4.42 -8.01
N ALA A 125 -0.21 -3.21 -7.60
CA ALA A 125 0.05 -2.65 -6.27
C ALA A 125 -0.41 -3.58 -5.16
N ASN A 126 -1.67 -4.01 -5.25
CA ASN A 126 -2.28 -4.89 -4.27
C ASN A 126 -1.57 -6.25 -4.14
N ARG A 127 -0.98 -6.78 -5.23
CA ARG A 127 -0.24 -8.04 -5.22
C ARG A 127 1.21 -7.88 -4.80
N ILE A 128 1.87 -6.78 -5.18
CA ILE A 128 3.23 -6.45 -4.73
C ILE A 128 3.24 -6.24 -3.22
N LEU A 129 2.27 -5.51 -2.67
CA LEU A 129 2.20 -5.24 -1.24
C LEU A 129 2.16 -6.53 -0.41
N VAL A 130 1.34 -7.50 -0.81
CA VAL A 130 1.16 -8.79 -0.11
C VAL A 130 2.26 -9.79 -0.48
N GLY A 131 2.59 -9.91 -1.77
CA GLY A 131 3.51 -10.91 -2.30
C GLY A 131 4.99 -10.56 -2.10
N PHE A 132 5.33 -9.28 -2.04
CA PHE A 132 6.70 -8.80 -1.86
C PHE A 132 6.85 -7.96 -0.59
N GLY A 133 5.96 -7.01 -0.34
CA GLY A 133 6.06 -6.06 0.77
C GLY A 133 6.04 -6.74 2.15
N TRP A 134 5.01 -7.55 2.43
CA TRP A 134 4.92 -8.25 3.71
C TRP A 134 6.08 -9.24 3.93
N PRO A 135 6.46 -10.09 2.96
CA PRO A 135 7.63 -10.95 3.11
C PRO A 135 8.94 -10.19 3.32
N LEU A 136 9.14 -9.06 2.64
CA LEU A 136 10.31 -8.20 2.85
C LEU A 136 10.37 -7.68 4.28
N VAL A 137 9.26 -7.20 4.83
CA VAL A 137 9.19 -6.74 6.22
C VAL A 137 9.52 -7.86 7.21
N VAL A 138 8.98 -9.07 6.99
CA VAL A 138 9.28 -10.23 7.83
C VAL A 138 10.76 -10.60 7.75
N LEU A 139 11.36 -10.55 6.56
CA LEU A 139 12.79 -10.78 6.36
C LEU A 139 13.63 -9.74 7.11
N VAL A 140 13.34 -8.44 6.93
CA VAL A 140 14.06 -7.35 7.61
C VAL A 140 13.94 -7.49 9.13
N ALA A 141 12.74 -7.78 9.64
CA ALA A 141 12.51 -8.03 11.06
C ALA A 141 13.34 -9.21 11.58
N SER A 142 13.42 -10.30 10.80
CA SER A 142 14.20 -11.49 11.16
C SER A 142 15.69 -11.20 11.21
N VAL A 143 16.22 -10.46 10.23
CA VAL A 143 17.64 -10.05 10.18
C VAL A 143 17.97 -9.10 11.32
N ALA A 144 17.09 -8.12 11.60
CA ALA A 144 17.28 -7.17 12.69
C ALA A 144 17.29 -7.87 14.05
N ALA A 145 16.36 -8.79 14.30
CA ALA A 145 16.31 -9.59 15.54
C ALA A 145 17.57 -10.44 15.72
N ALA A 146 18.05 -11.09 14.64
CA ALA A 146 19.29 -11.87 14.67
C ALA A 146 20.53 -11.01 14.98
N ARG A 147 20.63 -9.82 14.38
CA ARG A 147 21.75 -8.89 14.62
C ARG A 147 21.76 -8.31 16.03
N ALA A 148 20.59 -8.03 16.59
CA ALA A 148 20.44 -7.50 17.93
C ALA A 148 20.81 -8.52 19.03
N ARG A 149 21.14 -9.78 18.68
CA ARG A 149 21.24 -10.92 19.60
C ARG A 149 20.07 -10.94 20.57
N SER A 150 18.90 -10.58 20.06
CA SER A 150 17.70 -10.52 20.87
C SER A 150 17.43 -11.95 21.34
N ASP A 151 17.24 -12.14 22.66
CA ASP A 151 16.83 -13.41 23.27
C ASP A 151 15.42 -13.88 22.82
N ASN A 152 14.94 -13.37 21.70
CA ASN A 152 13.63 -13.64 21.15
C ASN A 152 13.59 -15.12 20.71
N PRO A 153 12.82 -15.98 21.38
CA PRO A 153 12.95 -17.44 21.24
C PRO A 153 12.47 -17.98 19.88
N ARG A 154 12.00 -17.13 18.96
CA ARG A 154 11.46 -17.54 17.65
C ARG A 154 11.74 -16.51 16.54
N PRO A 155 12.93 -16.53 15.91
CA PRO A 155 13.22 -15.73 14.72
C PRO A 155 12.20 -15.97 13.60
N GLY A 156 11.81 -14.93 12.87
CA GLY A 156 10.87 -15.08 11.74
C GLY A 156 9.41 -15.25 12.12
N ARG A 157 9.00 -14.77 13.30
CA ARG A 157 7.57 -14.65 13.65
C ARG A 157 7.26 -13.20 14.00
N VAL A 158 6.25 -12.66 13.34
CA VAL A 158 5.72 -11.33 13.68
C VAL A 158 4.31 -11.51 14.21
N GLU A 159 4.13 -11.18 15.48
CA GLU A 159 2.84 -11.27 16.17
C GLU A 159 2.06 -9.97 16.03
N PHE A 160 0.75 -10.08 15.90
CA PHE A 160 -0.17 -8.98 15.73
C PHE A 160 -0.89 -8.68 17.04
N LYS A 161 -1.13 -7.40 17.30
CA LYS A 161 -2.02 -7.01 18.40
C LYS A 161 -3.44 -7.48 18.08
N PRO A 162 -4.24 -7.93 19.06
CA PRO A 162 -5.64 -8.32 18.83
C PRO A 162 -6.50 -7.26 18.15
N ALA A 163 -6.14 -5.98 18.33
CA ALA A 163 -6.74 -4.83 17.63
C ALA A 163 -6.75 -4.99 16.10
N MET A 164 -5.78 -5.73 15.53
CA MET A 164 -5.66 -5.97 14.09
C MET A 164 -6.75 -6.88 13.51
N SER A 165 -7.59 -7.46 14.37
CA SER A 165 -8.77 -8.20 13.94
C SER A 165 -9.73 -7.32 13.14
N VAL A 166 -9.71 -5.99 13.36
CA VAL A 166 -10.51 -5.01 12.61
C VAL A 166 -10.11 -5.03 11.14
N GLU A 167 -8.84 -4.77 10.85
CA GLU A 167 -8.26 -4.77 9.51
C GLU A 167 -8.51 -6.10 8.80
N LEU A 168 -8.30 -7.23 9.49
CA LEU A 168 -8.52 -8.57 8.94
C LEU A 168 -9.99 -8.84 8.59
N ALA A 169 -10.93 -8.41 9.43
CA ALA A 169 -12.34 -8.60 9.18
C ALA A 169 -12.80 -7.78 7.97
N TYR A 170 -12.44 -6.50 7.89
CA TYR A 170 -12.83 -5.64 6.77
C TYR A 170 -12.13 -6.04 5.47
N LEU A 171 -10.84 -6.42 5.50
CA LEU A 171 -10.15 -6.99 4.35
C LEU A 171 -10.80 -8.29 3.89
N GLY A 172 -11.22 -9.15 4.82
CA GLY A 172 -11.94 -10.38 4.55
C GLY A 172 -13.28 -10.15 3.85
N VAL A 173 -14.09 -9.20 4.36
CA VAL A 173 -15.37 -8.82 3.75
C VAL A 173 -15.15 -8.26 2.34
N ALA A 174 -14.21 -7.33 2.17
CA ALA A 174 -13.85 -6.79 0.86
C ALA A 174 -13.43 -7.88 -0.11
N THR A 175 -12.59 -8.81 0.35
CA THR A 175 -12.10 -9.93 -0.46
C THR A 175 -13.22 -10.85 -0.92
N VAL A 176 -14.15 -11.22 -0.02
CA VAL A 176 -15.30 -12.06 -0.38
C VAL A 176 -16.17 -11.36 -1.44
N TYR A 177 -16.39 -10.05 -1.31
CA TYR A 177 -17.09 -9.28 -2.34
C TYR A 177 -16.32 -9.26 -3.67
N SER A 178 -15.00 -9.03 -3.62
CA SER A 178 -14.12 -8.98 -4.79
C SER A 178 -14.07 -10.28 -5.59
N LEU A 179 -14.31 -11.45 -4.97
CA LEU A 179 -14.42 -12.73 -5.68
C LEU A 179 -15.60 -12.78 -6.66
N THR A 180 -16.57 -11.86 -6.54
CA THR A 180 -17.68 -11.74 -7.49
C THR A 180 -17.34 -10.91 -8.73
N LEU A 181 -16.30 -10.06 -8.68
CA LEU A 181 -15.96 -9.15 -9.78
C LEU A 181 -15.51 -9.84 -11.07
N PRO A 182 -14.73 -10.94 -11.05
CA PRO A 182 -14.33 -11.65 -12.26
C PRO A 182 -15.51 -12.21 -13.08
N LEU A 183 -16.68 -12.35 -12.46
CA LEU A 183 -17.90 -12.85 -13.10
C LEU A 183 -18.68 -11.74 -13.82
N ARG A 184 -18.29 -10.48 -13.64
CA ARG A 184 -18.99 -9.30 -14.17
C ARG A 184 -18.26 -8.71 -15.37
N SER A 185 -18.99 -7.91 -16.16
CA SER A 185 -18.45 -7.23 -17.33
C SER A 185 -17.99 -5.79 -17.11
N SER A 186 -18.22 -5.26 -15.92
CA SER A 186 -17.84 -3.90 -15.55
C SER A 186 -17.69 -3.79 -14.03
N LEU A 187 -16.79 -2.92 -13.57
CA LEU A 187 -16.74 -2.45 -12.19
C LEU A 187 -17.69 -1.26 -12.05
N THR A 188 -18.80 -1.42 -11.34
CA THR A 188 -19.95 -0.49 -11.37
C THR A 188 -19.89 0.58 -10.26
N LEU A 189 -20.75 1.60 -10.37
CA LEU A 189 -20.97 2.57 -9.28
C LEU A 189 -21.58 1.90 -8.02
N ILE A 190 -22.29 0.79 -8.16
CA ILE A 190 -22.76 0.00 -7.01
C ILE A 190 -21.57 -0.63 -6.28
N ASP A 191 -20.61 -1.17 -7.04
CA ASP A 191 -19.36 -1.69 -6.46
C ASP A 191 -18.60 -0.58 -5.72
N ALA A 192 -18.59 0.63 -6.29
CA ALA A 192 -18.04 1.82 -5.63
C ALA A 192 -18.67 2.05 -4.25
N VAL A 193 -20.00 2.10 -4.18
CA VAL A 193 -20.74 2.31 -2.93
C VAL A 193 -20.41 1.21 -1.92
N VAL A 194 -20.35 -0.05 -2.35
CA VAL A 194 -20.01 -1.18 -1.47
C VAL A 194 -18.60 -1.02 -0.90
N PHE A 195 -17.59 -0.79 -1.75
CA PHE A 195 -16.20 -0.68 -1.30
C PHE A 195 -15.97 0.55 -0.42
N VAL A 196 -16.53 1.71 -0.80
CA VAL A 196 -16.45 2.93 0.01
C VAL A 196 -17.14 2.74 1.35
N ALA A 197 -18.29 2.05 1.40
CA ALA A 197 -18.97 1.75 2.66
C ALA A 197 -18.14 0.83 3.57
N ILE A 198 -17.51 -0.22 3.01
CA ILE A 198 -16.60 -1.10 3.76
C ILE A 198 -15.46 -0.27 4.37
N PHE A 199 -14.84 0.62 3.58
CA PHE A 199 -13.75 1.48 4.07
C PHE A 199 -14.23 2.48 5.12
N ALA A 200 -15.37 3.12 4.92
CA ALA A 200 -15.94 4.09 5.87
C ALA A 200 -16.24 3.42 7.23
N LEU A 201 -16.82 2.22 7.20
CA LEU A 201 -17.08 1.43 8.42
C LEU A 201 -15.78 0.99 9.09
N TYR A 202 -14.77 0.58 8.31
CA TYR A 202 -13.42 0.30 8.81
C TYR A 202 -12.81 1.51 9.51
N ALA A 203 -12.79 2.68 8.86
CA ALA A 203 -12.23 3.91 9.41
C ALA A 203 -12.99 4.35 10.68
N TRP A 204 -14.32 4.25 10.66
CA TRP A 204 -15.16 4.54 11.83
C TRP A 204 -14.87 3.58 12.99
N ARG A 205 -14.65 2.30 12.71
CA ARG A 205 -14.25 1.33 13.73
C ARG A 205 -12.88 1.68 14.29
N LEU A 206 -11.87 1.92 13.45
CA LEU A 206 -10.51 2.21 13.87
C LEU A 206 -10.38 3.52 14.68
N ALA A 207 -11.21 4.52 14.38
CA ALA A 207 -11.27 5.79 15.12
C ALA A 207 -11.66 5.61 16.61
N GLN A 208 -12.27 4.48 16.97
CA GLN A 208 -12.64 4.15 18.36
C GLN A 208 -11.50 3.49 19.15
N ALA A 209 -10.34 3.26 18.52
CA ALA A 209 -9.18 2.65 19.19
C ALA A 209 -8.59 3.60 20.24
N PRO A 210 -8.25 3.10 21.44
CA PRO A 210 -7.66 3.93 22.48
C PRO A 210 -6.27 4.45 22.06
N PRO A 211 -5.88 5.65 22.51
CA PRO A 211 -4.52 6.15 22.29
C PRO A 211 -3.50 5.30 23.07
N ASP A 212 -2.48 4.82 22.34
CA ASP A 212 -1.35 4.09 22.91
C ASP A 212 -0.22 5.09 23.21
N LYS A 213 0.59 4.84 24.24
CA LYS A 213 1.73 5.73 24.55
C LYS A 213 2.87 5.44 23.57
N PRO A 214 3.27 6.36 22.69
CA PRO A 214 4.31 6.09 21.74
C PRO A 214 5.70 6.08 22.40
N GLU A 215 6.50 5.06 22.10
CA GLU A 215 7.93 5.08 22.37
C GLU A 215 8.65 5.82 21.23
N LEU A 216 8.95 7.09 21.48
CA LEU A 216 9.59 8.00 20.52
C LEU A 216 11.10 7.97 20.65
N ILE A 217 11.79 8.01 19.52
CA ILE A 217 13.26 8.08 19.46
C ILE A 217 13.70 9.09 18.41
N GLY A 218 14.74 9.89 18.69
CA GLY A 218 15.41 10.72 17.70
C GLY A 218 14.57 11.90 17.22
N VAL A 219 14.30 12.02 15.91
CA VAL A 219 13.52 13.14 15.36
C VAL A 219 12.09 13.16 15.91
N ALA A 220 11.45 11.99 15.99
CA ALA A 220 10.11 11.88 16.53
C ALA A 220 10.05 12.26 18.02
N GLU A 221 11.07 11.91 18.80
CA GLU A 221 11.22 12.31 20.20
C GLU A 221 11.43 13.83 20.33
N TRP A 222 12.29 14.40 19.49
CA TRP A 222 12.58 15.83 19.47
C TRP A 222 11.34 16.67 19.11
N VAL A 223 10.47 16.18 18.23
CA VAL A 223 9.18 16.80 17.90
C VAL A 223 8.16 16.53 19.00
N GLY A 224 8.04 15.28 19.46
CA GLY A 224 7.06 14.83 20.45
C GLY A 224 7.23 15.50 21.82
N GLY A 225 8.47 15.78 22.22
CA GLY A 225 8.82 16.47 23.47
C GLY A 225 8.50 17.96 23.49
N LYS A 226 8.04 18.56 22.38
CA LYS A 226 7.70 20.00 22.33
C LYS A 226 6.35 20.30 22.99
N PRO A 227 6.12 21.56 23.43
CA PRO A 227 4.79 22.01 23.86
C PRO A 227 3.75 21.81 22.76
N ARG A 228 2.51 21.45 23.15
CA ARG A 228 1.43 21.00 22.26
C ARG A 228 1.25 21.85 20.98
N LYS A 229 1.24 23.18 21.09
CA LYS A 229 1.09 24.07 19.92
C LYS A 229 2.25 23.95 18.94
N SER A 230 3.48 23.98 19.46
CA SER A 230 4.69 23.84 18.63
C SER A 230 4.78 22.44 18.03
N ARG A 231 4.55 21.39 18.82
CA ARG A 231 4.52 20.00 18.34
C ARG A 231 3.56 19.82 17.17
N ARG A 232 2.31 20.28 17.31
CA ARG A 232 1.31 20.20 16.22
C ARG A 232 1.76 20.95 14.97
N GLY A 233 2.38 22.13 15.12
CA GLY A 233 2.98 22.86 14.00
C GLY A 233 4.06 22.06 13.28
N TYR A 234 4.98 21.41 14.00
CA TYR A 234 6.00 20.55 13.40
C TYR A 234 5.38 19.32 12.72
N VAL A 235 4.46 18.63 13.37
CA VAL A 235 3.79 17.44 12.81
C VAL A 235 3.05 17.79 11.53
N ILE A 236 2.21 18.83 11.55
CA ILE A 236 1.46 19.29 10.37
C ILE A 236 2.43 19.76 9.28
N GLY A 237 3.46 20.53 9.63
CA GLY A 237 4.47 20.99 8.68
C GLY A 237 5.24 19.85 8.02
N MET A 238 5.62 18.82 8.78
CA MET A 238 6.32 17.64 8.23
C MET A 238 5.41 16.82 7.32
N PHE A 239 4.14 16.60 7.69
CA PHE A 239 3.17 15.96 6.79
C PHE A 239 2.95 16.76 5.51
N ALA A 240 2.76 18.09 5.61
CA ALA A 240 2.53 18.95 4.46
C ALA A 240 3.75 18.99 3.53
N VAL A 241 4.94 19.20 4.08
CA VAL A 241 6.19 19.21 3.30
C VAL A 241 6.42 17.86 2.63
N ALA A 242 6.27 16.75 3.35
CA ALA A 242 6.44 15.43 2.76
C ALA A 242 5.38 15.15 1.67
N GLY A 243 4.12 15.54 1.90
CA GLY A 243 3.07 15.44 0.90
C GLY A 243 3.37 16.25 -0.36
N VAL A 244 3.84 17.49 -0.23
CA VAL A 244 4.25 18.33 -1.37
C VAL A 244 5.41 17.69 -2.14
N ILE A 245 6.43 17.19 -1.44
CA ILE A 245 7.57 16.51 -2.08
C ILE A 245 7.09 15.28 -2.86
N ILE A 246 6.21 14.49 -2.25
CA ILE A 246 5.65 13.28 -2.87
C ILE A 246 4.84 13.64 -4.11
N LEU A 247 3.94 14.63 -4.03
CA LEU A 247 3.15 15.09 -5.18
C LEU A 247 4.03 15.67 -6.30
N ALA A 248 5.10 16.38 -5.95
CA ALA A 248 6.04 16.93 -6.93
C ALA A 248 6.89 15.85 -7.60
N CYS A 249 7.20 14.73 -6.93
CA CYS A 249 8.17 13.75 -7.43
C CYS A 249 7.56 12.44 -7.95
N ALA A 250 6.38 12.02 -7.46
CA ALA A 250 5.88 10.66 -7.65
C ALA A 250 5.55 10.33 -9.11
N GLU A 251 4.88 11.24 -9.81
CA GLU A 251 4.54 11.07 -11.23
C GLU A 251 5.81 10.98 -12.07
N HIS A 252 6.72 11.94 -11.96
CA HIS A 252 7.99 11.94 -12.68
C HIS A 252 8.86 10.72 -12.35
N PHE A 253 8.83 10.23 -11.12
CA PHE A 253 9.53 9.00 -10.74
C PHE A 253 8.97 7.79 -11.48
N ALA A 254 7.63 7.65 -11.50
CA ALA A 254 6.95 6.56 -12.20
C ALA A 254 7.17 6.65 -13.72
N GLU A 255 6.99 7.82 -14.32
CA GLU A 255 7.22 8.04 -15.75
C GLU A 255 8.67 7.78 -16.15
N SER A 256 9.63 8.22 -15.34
CA SER A 256 11.05 7.96 -15.59
C SER A 256 11.36 6.46 -15.53
N LEU A 257 10.74 5.73 -14.59
CA LEU A 257 10.88 4.28 -14.49
C LEU A 257 10.25 3.54 -15.67
N VAL A 258 9.04 3.94 -16.09
CA VAL A 258 8.36 3.39 -17.27
C VAL A 258 9.18 3.69 -18.54
N SER A 259 9.58 4.94 -18.76
CA SER A 259 10.41 5.35 -19.90
C SER A 259 11.74 4.60 -19.96
N THR A 260 12.40 4.40 -18.80
CA THR A 260 13.62 3.58 -18.73
C THR A 260 13.34 2.14 -19.16
N GLY A 261 12.22 1.55 -18.73
CA GLY A 261 11.83 0.19 -19.11
C GLY A 261 11.46 0.06 -20.59
N GLU A 262 10.73 1.02 -21.15
CA GLU A 262 10.34 1.05 -22.57
C GLU A 262 11.59 1.15 -23.47
N GLN A 263 12.58 1.97 -23.09
CA GLN A 263 13.87 2.06 -23.78
C GLN A 263 14.66 0.75 -23.75
N LEU A 264 14.42 -0.10 -22.74
CA LEU A 264 14.99 -1.44 -22.62
C LEU A 264 14.13 -2.51 -23.31
N GLY A 265 13.04 -2.13 -23.99
CA GLY A 265 12.16 -3.02 -24.74
C GLY A 265 11.15 -3.78 -23.86
N VAL A 266 10.89 -3.34 -22.63
CA VAL A 266 9.90 -3.96 -21.73
C VAL A 266 8.49 -3.48 -22.09
N ASP A 267 7.54 -4.42 -22.10
CA ASP A 267 6.13 -4.12 -22.39
C ASP A 267 5.51 -3.15 -21.38
N LYS A 268 4.75 -2.17 -21.87
CA LYS A 268 4.14 -1.10 -21.06
C LYS A 268 3.19 -1.63 -19.99
N PHE A 269 2.46 -2.70 -20.26
CA PHE A 269 1.57 -3.31 -19.27
C PHE A 269 2.37 -3.88 -18.10
N LEU A 270 3.52 -4.52 -18.35
CA LEU A 270 4.41 -5.00 -17.28
C LEU A 270 5.01 -3.86 -16.47
N LEU A 271 5.37 -2.75 -17.12
CA LEU A 271 5.90 -1.57 -16.45
C LEU A 271 4.83 -0.92 -15.55
N VAL A 272 3.61 -0.76 -16.05
CA VAL A 272 2.50 -0.20 -15.26
C VAL A 272 2.01 -1.17 -14.19
N GLN A 273 2.04 -2.49 -14.41
CA GLN A 273 1.60 -3.45 -13.40
C GLN A 273 2.63 -3.66 -12.29
N TRP A 274 3.93 -3.59 -12.61
CA TRP A 274 4.96 -3.97 -11.64
C TRP A 274 5.87 -2.84 -11.22
N VAL A 275 6.27 -2.00 -12.15
CA VAL A 275 7.27 -0.97 -11.88
C VAL A 275 6.61 0.27 -11.29
N ALA A 276 5.50 0.75 -11.86
CA ALA A 276 4.78 1.91 -11.34
C ALA A 276 4.29 1.68 -9.90
N PRO A 277 3.63 0.56 -9.55
CA PRO A 277 3.28 0.26 -8.17
C PRO A 277 4.46 0.10 -7.24
N LEU A 278 5.54 -0.56 -7.67
CA LEU A 278 6.74 -0.67 -6.83
C LEU A 278 7.30 0.72 -6.51
N ALA A 279 7.21 1.65 -7.46
CA ALA A 279 7.66 3.02 -7.34
C ALA A 279 6.77 3.85 -6.39
N SER A 280 5.45 3.82 -6.59
CA SER A 280 4.46 4.54 -5.80
C SER A 280 4.34 4.01 -4.36
N GLU A 281 4.54 2.71 -4.16
CA GLU A 281 4.49 2.03 -2.85
C GLU A 281 5.84 2.05 -2.11
N SER A 282 6.94 2.36 -2.81
CA SER A 282 8.29 2.43 -2.21
C SER A 282 8.35 3.29 -0.94
N PRO A 283 7.81 4.54 -0.88
CA PRO A 283 7.87 5.33 0.34
C PRO A 283 7.21 4.62 1.53
N GLU A 284 6.06 3.98 1.33
CA GLU A 284 5.41 3.19 2.39
C GLU A 284 6.29 1.99 2.81
N LEU A 285 6.77 1.22 1.83
CA LEU A 285 7.55 0.01 2.07
C LEU A 285 8.87 0.32 2.80
N ILE A 286 9.51 1.44 2.48
CA ILE A 286 10.71 1.92 3.17
C ILE A 286 10.38 2.23 4.64
N VAL A 287 9.30 2.97 4.92
CA VAL A 287 8.88 3.27 6.30
C VAL A 287 8.60 1.98 7.07
N ALA A 288 7.91 1.02 6.45
CA ALA A 288 7.64 -0.27 7.06
C ALA A 288 8.94 -1.05 7.36
N CYS A 289 9.90 -1.07 6.43
CA CYS A 289 11.21 -1.69 6.64
C CYS A 289 12.00 -1.01 7.77
N LEU A 290 11.93 0.32 7.89
CA LEU A 290 12.58 1.07 8.97
C LEU A 290 11.99 0.70 10.34
N TYR A 291 10.67 0.58 10.45
CA TYR A 291 10.04 0.08 11.68
C TYR A 291 10.46 -1.36 12.00
N ALA A 292 10.49 -2.24 11.00
CA ALA A 292 10.93 -3.62 11.17
C ALA A 292 12.40 -3.71 11.64
N ALA A 293 13.29 -2.91 11.04
CA ALA A 293 14.70 -2.83 11.40
C ALA A 293 14.92 -2.32 12.84
N ARG A 294 13.99 -1.54 13.37
CA ARG A 294 13.97 -1.06 14.76
C ARG A 294 13.25 -2.00 15.73
N LEU A 295 13.05 -3.27 15.35
CA LEU A 295 12.35 -4.29 16.13
C LEU A 295 10.86 -3.97 16.39
N LYS A 296 10.26 -3.04 15.63
CA LYS A 296 8.83 -2.69 15.68
C LYS A 296 8.03 -3.38 14.56
N ALA A 297 8.34 -4.65 14.28
CA ALA A 297 7.77 -5.41 13.17
C ALA A 297 6.23 -5.54 13.22
N SER A 298 5.65 -5.64 14.41
CA SER A 298 4.18 -5.69 14.59
C SER A 298 3.51 -4.39 14.12
N GLN A 299 4.08 -3.23 14.46
CA GLN A 299 3.58 -1.92 14.01
C GLN A 299 3.75 -1.77 12.51
N SER A 300 4.92 -2.18 11.98
CA SER A 300 5.22 -2.17 10.55
C SER A 300 4.19 -2.95 9.72
N LEU A 301 3.90 -4.20 10.09
CA LEU A 301 2.90 -4.97 9.36
C LEU A 301 1.48 -4.45 9.59
N ALA A 302 1.18 -3.84 10.74
CA ALA A 302 -0.11 -3.18 10.95
C ALA A 302 -0.32 -2.01 9.98
N THR A 303 0.72 -1.22 9.70
CA THR A 303 0.62 -0.14 8.70
C THR A 303 0.37 -0.72 7.31
N LEU A 304 1.14 -1.73 6.89
CA LEU A 304 0.96 -2.37 5.57
C LEU A 304 -0.39 -3.08 5.43
N LEU A 305 -0.92 -3.65 6.52
CA LEU A 305 -2.25 -4.27 6.50
C LEU A 305 -3.36 -3.20 6.38
N SER A 306 -3.23 -2.08 7.10
CA SER A 306 -4.15 -0.94 6.96
C SER A 306 -4.11 -0.37 5.54
N SER A 307 -2.92 -0.24 4.95
CA SER A 307 -2.76 0.18 3.55
C SER A 307 -3.39 -0.81 2.58
N LYS A 308 -3.22 -2.12 2.81
CA LYS A 308 -3.91 -3.14 2.02
C LYS A 308 -5.43 -3.04 2.12
N VAL A 309 -5.99 -2.77 3.30
CA VAL A 309 -7.44 -2.53 3.45
C VAL A 309 -7.85 -1.34 2.58
N ASN A 310 -7.12 -0.22 2.67
CA ASN A 310 -7.39 0.99 1.88
C ASN A 310 -7.32 0.74 0.37
N GLN A 311 -6.24 0.12 -0.12
CA GLN A 311 -6.03 -0.19 -1.54
C GLN A 311 -7.02 -1.23 -2.07
N TRP A 312 -7.48 -2.17 -1.24
CA TRP A 312 -8.43 -3.21 -1.64
C TRP A 312 -9.90 -2.84 -1.36
N THR A 313 -10.16 -1.60 -0.95
CA THR A 313 -11.50 -1.05 -0.76
C THR A 313 -11.61 0.31 -1.42
N LEU A 314 -11.17 1.38 -0.75
CA LEU A 314 -11.36 2.75 -1.20
C LEU A 314 -10.78 2.98 -2.60
N LEU A 315 -9.56 2.52 -2.90
CA LEU A 315 -8.94 2.69 -4.21
C LEU A 315 -9.75 2.00 -5.32
N VAL A 316 -10.11 0.72 -5.13
CA VAL A 316 -11.01 -0.02 -6.03
C VAL A 316 -12.35 0.69 -6.20
N GLY A 317 -12.89 1.25 -5.12
CA GLY A 317 -14.16 1.99 -5.14
C GLY A 317 -14.08 3.33 -5.85
N THR A 318 -12.92 3.99 -5.88
CA THR A 318 -12.74 5.27 -6.58
C THR A 318 -12.63 5.13 -8.09
N ILE A 319 -12.12 4.01 -8.61
CA ILE A 319 -11.99 3.74 -10.05
C ILE A 319 -13.30 3.96 -10.83
N PRO A 320 -14.42 3.28 -10.50
CA PRO A 320 -15.67 3.46 -11.25
C PRO A 320 -16.25 4.88 -11.11
N ILE A 321 -15.97 5.59 -10.01
CA ILE A 321 -16.41 6.98 -9.81
C ILE A 321 -15.67 7.91 -10.75
N VAL A 322 -14.34 7.83 -10.77
CA VAL A 322 -13.52 8.69 -11.63
C VAL A 322 -13.78 8.39 -13.11
N PHE A 323 -13.93 7.11 -13.46
CA PHE A 323 -14.29 6.71 -14.83
C PHE A 323 -15.64 7.31 -15.26
N ALA A 324 -16.68 7.19 -14.42
CA ALA A 324 -18.00 7.73 -14.73
C ALA A 324 -17.97 9.26 -14.92
N LEU A 325 -17.25 9.96 -14.04
CA LEU A 325 -17.06 11.41 -14.11
C LEU A 325 -16.33 11.84 -15.38
N SER A 326 -15.21 11.19 -15.71
CA SER A 326 -14.42 11.56 -16.89
C SER A 326 -15.06 11.11 -18.21
N ALA A 327 -15.86 10.06 -18.18
CA ALA A 327 -16.67 9.62 -19.32
C ALA A 327 -17.94 10.45 -19.54
N GLY A 328 -18.37 11.25 -18.54
CA GLY A 328 -19.66 11.95 -18.57
C GLY A 328 -20.87 11.00 -18.59
N THR A 329 -20.73 9.80 -18.01
CA THR A 329 -21.79 8.78 -17.98
C THR A 329 -22.03 8.26 -16.55
N PHE A 330 -23.04 7.43 -16.36
CA PHE A 330 -23.23 6.65 -15.12
C PHE A 330 -22.70 5.21 -15.25
N SER A 331 -21.97 4.92 -16.33
CA SER A 331 -21.38 3.61 -16.57
C SER A 331 -20.14 3.42 -15.70
N GLY A 332 -19.95 2.20 -15.21
CA GLY A 332 -18.72 1.80 -14.54
C GLY A 332 -17.62 1.39 -15.52
N LEU A 333 -16.40 1.16 -15.03
CA LEU A 333 -15.25 0.77 -15.84
C LEU A 333 -15.50 -0.61 -16.50
N PRO A 334 -15.50 -0.73 -17.84
CA PRO A 334 -15.64 -2.01 -18.53
C PRO A 334 -14.47 -2.98 -18.22
N LEU A 335 -14.78 -4.26 -18.10
CA LEU A 335 -13.83 -5.34 -17.79
C LEU A 335 -13.72 -6.35 -18.94
N ASP A 336 -12.54 -6.45 -19.52
CA ASP A 336 -12.16 -7.50 -20.47
C ASP A 336 -11.83 -8.83 -19.77
N GLY A 337 -11.59 -9.87 -20.57
CA GLY A 337 -11.30 -11.20 -20.04
C GLY A 337 -9.97 -11.31 -19.29
N HIS A 338 -8.98 -10.48 -19.63
CA HIS A 338 -7.66 -10.50 -18.99
C HIS A 338 -7.74 -9.81 -17.62
N GLN A 339 -8.32 -8.62 -17.54
CA GLN A 339 -8.55 -7.87 -16.31
C GLN A 339 -9.37 -8.68 -15.29
N ARG A 340 -10.39 -9.42 -15.75
CA ARG A 340 -11.16 -10.32 -14.87
C ARG A 340 -10.29 -11.40 -14.22
N LEU A 341 -9.30 -11.93 -14.94
CA LEU A 341 -8.36 -12.91 -14.40
C LEU A 341 -7.37 -12.27 -13.41
N GLU A 342 -6.88 -11.06 -13.69
CA GLU A 342 -6.03 -10.31 -12.76
C GLU A 342 -6.78 -9.96 -11.45
N LEU A 343 -8.07 -9.60 -11.55
CA LEU A 343 -8.96 -9.40 -10.40
C LEU A 343 -9.17 -10.70 -9.62
N LEU A 344 -9.39 -11.82 -10.31
CA LEU A 344 -9.55 -13.14 -9.67
C LEU A 344 -8.30 -13.52 -8.89
N LEU A 345 -7.14 -13.40 -9.51
CA LEU A 345 -5.86 -13.72 -8.88
C LEU A 345 -5.59 -12.84 -7.66
N THR A 346 -5.88 -11.54 -7.76
CA THR A 346 -5.67 -10.60 -6.66
C THR A 346 -6.65 -10.86 -5.50
N ALA A 347 -7.91 -11.18 -5.79
CA ALA A 347 -8.88 -11.59 -4.78
C ALA A 347 -8.49 -12.92 -4.13
N ALA A 348 -8.02 -13.89 -4.91
CA ALA A 348 -7.54 -15.18 -4.41
C ALA A 348 -6.32 -15.02 -3.49
N GLN A 349 -5.33 -14.23 -3.90
CA GLN A 349 -4.16 -13.92 -3.07
C GLN A 349 -4.58 -13.21 -1.78
N SER A 350 -5.50 -12.24 -1.87
CA SER A 350 -6.02 -11.53 -0.70
C SER A 350 -6.76 -12.48 0.26
N LEU A 351 -7.50 -13.46 -0.27
CA LEU A 351 -8.18 -14.48 0.54
C LEU A 351 -7.19 -15.37 1.27
N PHE A 352 -6.15 -15.81 0.57
CA PHE A 352 -5.06 -16.56 1.18
C PHE A 352 -4.36 -15.71 2.24
N ALA A 353 -4.05 -14.46 1.94
CA ALA A 353 -3.42 -13.51 2.85
C ALA A 353 -4.25 -13.25 4.12
N VAL A 354 -5.58 -13.19 4.03
CA VAL A 354 -6.45 -13.11 5.21
C VAL A 354 -6.37 -14.41 6.02
N SER A 355 -6.44 -15.58 5.36
CA SER A 355 -6.40 -16.89 6.03
C SER A 355 -5.10 -17.10 6.82
N ILE A 356 -3.96 -16.89 6.14
CA ILE A 356 -2.83 -16.07 6.58
C ILE A 356 -2.69 -15.69 8.05
N LEU A 357 -3.45 -14.67 8.39
CA LEU A 357 -3.24 -13.82 9.54
C LEU A 357 -4.26 -14.10 10.65
N LEU A 358 -5.15 -15.08 10.45
CA LEU A 358 -6.18 -15.46 11.43
C LEU A 358 -5.62 -15.91 12.78
N ASP A 359 -4.42 -16.47 12.80
CA ASP A 359 -3.74 -16.88 14.04
C ASP A 359 -2.98 -15.71 14.71
N HIS A 360 -3.21 -14.46 14.26
CA HIS A 360 -2.51 -13.24 14.71
C HIS A 360 -0.98 -13.35 14.66
N VAL A 361 -0.44 -14.20 13.79
CA VAL A 361 1.00 -14.34 13.58
C VAL A 361 1.30 -14.56 12.10
N LEU A 362 2.21 -13.75 11.55
CA LEU A 362 2.83 -14.02 10.27
C LEU A 362 4.19 -14.69 10.48
N THR A 363 4.32 -15.92 10.00
CA THR A 363 5.58 -16.69 10.08
C THR A 363 6.41 -16.50 8.83
N GLY A 364 7.73 -16.65 8.95
CA GLY A 364 8.67 -16.60 7.82
C GLY A 364 8.38 -17.65 6.76
N ALA A 365 7.89 -18.83 7.17
CA ALA A 365 7.43 -19.86 6.22
C ALA A 365 6.20 -19.40 5.43
N ALA A 366 5.19 -18.84 6.10
CA ALA A 366 3.99 -18.33 5.42
C ALA A 366 4.32 -17.12 4.52
N ALA A 367 5.20 -16.24 4.96
CA ALA A 367 5.75 -15.15 4.15
C ALA A 367 6.51 -15.68 2.91
N GLY A 368 7.31 -16.74 3.07
CA GLY A 368 7.99 -17.43 1.98
C GLY A 368 7.03 -18.05 0.96
N VAL A 369 5.90 -18.60 1.41
CA VAL A 369 4.84 -19.10 0.50
C VAL A 369 4.19 -17.96 -0.27
N LEU A 370 3.86 -16.83 0.38
CA LEU A 370 3.35 -15.64 -0.32
C LEU A 370 4.32 -15.17 -1.40
N PHE A 371 5.59 -15.01 -1.04
CA PHE A 371 6.64 -14.59 -1.96
C PHE A 371 6.89 -15.57 -3.09
N GLY A 372 6.90 -16.88 -2.80
CA GLY A 372 7.09 -17.91 -3.82
C GLY A 372 5.95 -17.93 -4.84
N LEU A 373 4.70 -17.91 -4.39
CA LEU A 373 3.54 -17.90 -5.29
C LEU A 373 3.46 -16.61 -6.11
N PHE A 374 3.76 -15.46 -5.50
CA PHE A 374 3.88 -14.19 -6.21
C PHE A 374 5.03 -14.21 -7.23
N GLY A 375 6.21 -14.70 -6.84
CA GLY A 375 7.39 -14.77 -7.69
C GLY A 375 7.20 -15.66 -8.92
N ILE A 376 6.48 -16.78 -8.77
CA ILE A 376 6.10 -17.63 -9.92
C ILE A 376 5.22 -16.84 -10.90
N GLN A 377 4.23 -16.10 -10.39
CA GLN A 377 3.36 -15.30 -11.24
C GLN A 377 4.08 -14.13 -11.92
N PHE A 378 4.91 -13.41 -11.16
CA PHE A 378 5.72 -12.32 -11.67
C PHE A 378 6.65 -12.82 -12.79
N ALA A 379 7.40 -13.91 -12.55
CA ALA A 379 8.28 -14.50 -13.55
C ALA A 379 7.49 -15.01 -14.77
N ALA A 380 6.33 -15.63 -14.57
CA ALA A 380 5.45 -16.06 -15.65
C ALA A 380 4.99 -14.90 -16.53
N SER A 381 4.67 -13.75 -15.94
CA SER A 381 4.25 -12.55 -16.69
C SER A 381 5.35 -11.96 -17.59
N ILE A 382 6.62 -12.21 -17.26
CA ILE A 382 7.77 -11.69 -18.02
C ILE A 382 8.27 -12.69 -19.05
N VAL A 383 8.33 -13.98 -18.68
CA VAL A 383 9.05 -15.00 -19.46
C VAL A 383 8.13 -15.80 -20.40
N LEU A 384 6.86 -15.99 -20.03
CA LEU A 384 5.95 -16.86 -20.76
C LEU A 384 5.13 -16.10 -21.81
N SER A 385 4.64 -16.83 -22.82
CA SER A 385 3.69 -16.28 -23.78
C SER A 385 2.38 -15.85 -23.07
N PRO A 386 1.61 -14.90 -23.62
CA PRO A 386 0.35 -14.45 -23.01
C PRO A 386 -0.64 -15.59 -22.72
N GLU A 387 -0.69 -16.60 -23.60
CA GLU A 387 -1.55 -17.78 -23.41
C GLU A 387 -1.07 -18.68 -22.26
N ALA A 388 0.24 -18.94 -22.16
CA ALA A 388 0.80 -19.72 -21.06
C ALA A 388 0.66 -18.98 -19.72
N ASN A 389 0.92 -17.66 -19.70
CA ASN A 389 0.73 -16.83 -18.51
C ASN A 389 -0.74 -16.83 -18.05
N ARG A 390 -1.70 -16.79 -18.98
CA ARG A 390 -3.13 -16.92 -18.66
C ARG A 390 -3.44 -18.19 -17.87
N TRP A 391 -2.88 -19.33 -18.28
CA TRP A 391 -3.04 -20.59 -17.55
C TRP A 391 -2.38 -20.56 -16.18
N VAL A 392 -1.19 -19.97 -16.06
CA VAL A 392 -0.52 -19.77 -14.76
C VAL A 392 -1.40 -18.93 -13.83
N THR A 393 -1.96 -17.81 -14.30
CA THR A 393 -2.88 -16.96 -13.53
C THR A 393 -4.09 -17.74 -13.02
N ILE A 394 -4.71 -18.58 -13.86
CA ILE A 394 -5.86 -19.42 -13.47
C ILE A 394 -5.44 -20.46 -12.42
N VAL A 395 -4.35 -21.19 -12.66
CA VAL A 395 -3.86 -22.24 -11.75
C VAL A 395 -3.50 -21.63 -10.39
N LEU A 396 -2.76 -20.53 -10.36
CA LEU A 396 -2.37 -19.86 -9.12
C LEU A 396 -3.57 -19.29 -8.37
N SER A 397 -4.58 -18.76 -9.07
CA SER A 397 -5.85 -18.35 -8.46
C SER A 397 -6.51 -19.53 -7.73
N GLY A 398 -6.56 -20.70 -8.40
CA GLY A 398 -7.07 -21.94 -7.79
C GLY A 398 -6.25 -22.39 -6.58
N VAL A 399 -4.93 -22.37 -6.67
CA VAL A 399 -4.02 -22.72 -5.57
C VAL A 399 -4.25 -21.82 -4.36
N TYR A 400 -4.29 -20.49 -4.55
CA TYR A 400 -4.55 -19.55 -3.46
C TYR A 400 -5.91 -19.82 -2.80
N ILE A 401 -6.98 -20.02 -3.58
CA ILE A 401 -8.32 -20.31 -3.07
C ILE A 401 -8.31 -21.62 -2.27
N VAL A 402 -7.75 -22.70 -2.81
CA VAL A 402 -7.70 -24.01 -2.13
C VAL A 402 -6.93 -23.91 -0.82
N LEU A 403 -5.75 -23.30 -0.82
CA LEU A 403 -4.97 -23.10 0.41
C LEU A 403 -5.72 -22.27 1.44
N ALA A 404 -6.41 -21.21 1.00
CA ALA A 404 -7.20 -20.37 1.89
C ALA A 404 -8.39 -21.14 2.49
N LEU A 405 -9.15 -21.87 1.68
CA LEU A 405 -10.29 -22.66 2.13
C LEU A 405 -9.88 -23.78 3.08
N LEU A 406 -8.80 -24.50 2.79
CA LEU A 406 -8.24 -25.51 3.70
C LEU A 406 -7.91 -24.87 5.06
N ARG A 407 -7.27 -23.70 5.07
CA ARG A 407 -6.93 -23.05 6.32
C ARG A 407 -8.16 -22.51 7.07
N LEU A 408 -9.11 -21.88 6.36
CA LEU A 408 -10.35 -21.37 6.92
C LEU A 408 -11.20 -22.48 7.53
N THR A 409 -11.28 -23.64 6.89
CA THR A 409 -12.01 -24.81 7.40
C THR A 409 -11.33 -25.43 8.61
N LEU A 410 -10.00 -25.63 8.56
CA LEU A 410 -9.23 -26.15 9.70
C LEU A 410 -9.24 -25.19 10.91
N ARG A 411 -9.40 -23.88 10.68
CA ARG A 411 -9.37 -22.82 11.71
C ARG A 411 -10.72 -22.13 11.93
N TYR A 412 -11.84 -22.76 11.56
CA TYR A 412 -13.17 -22.11 11.53
C TYR A 412 -13.56 -21.37 12.83
N ARG A 413 -13.19 -21.93 14.00
CA ARG A 413 -13.43 -21.28 15.30
C ARG A 413 -12.65 -19.98 15.48
N HIS A 414 -11.40 -19.94 15.03
CA HIS A 414 -10.57 -18.73 15.05
C HIS A 414 -11.09 -17.72 14.04
N THR A 415 -11.47 -18.16 12.84
CA THR A 415 -12.13 -17.30 11.84
C THR A 415 -13.35 -16.58 12.42
N GLY A 416 -14.28 -17.32 13.04
CA GLY A 416 -15.47 -16.71 13.64
C GLY A 416 -15.13 -15.71 14.77
N ARG A 417 -14.10 -15.98 15.56
CA ARG A 417 -13.63 -15.07 16.62
C ARG A 417 -13.02 -13.81 16.04
N THR A 418 -12.06 -13.91 15.12
CA THR A 418 -11.40 -12.75 14.49
C THR A 418 -12.42 -11.81 13.82
N PHE A 419 -13.41 -12.36 13.11
CA PHE A 419 -14.46 -11.54 12.50
C PHE A 419 -15.37 -10.88 13.52
N LYS A 420 -15.79 -11.61 14.57
CA LYS A 420 -16.55 -11.03 15.68
C LYS A 420 -15.76 -9.90 16.35
N ASP A 421 -14.47 -10.12 16.55
CA ASP A 421 -13.56 -9.20 17.22
C ASP A 421 -13.30 -7.94 16.41
N GLY A 422 -13.13 -8.08 15.09
CA GLY A 422 -12.97 -6.95 14.19
C GLY A 422 -14.22 -6.09 14.05
N ILE A 423 -15.40 -6.71 14.00
CA ILE A 423 -16.65 -6.00 13.67
C ILE A 423 -17.35 -5.46 14.92
N VAL A 424 -17.46 -6.26 15.99
CA VAL A 424 -18.40 -5.99 17.09
C VAL A 424 -17.72 -5.85 18.46
N THR A 425 -16.64 -6.58 18.73
CA THR A 425 -16.03 -6.57 20.08
C THR A 425 -15.41 -5.20 20.41
N PRO A 426 -15.79 -4.54 21.52
CA PRO A 426 -15.20 -3.25 21.93
C PRO A 426 -13.68 -3.34 22.16
N PHE A 427 -12.93 -2.28 21.84
CA PHE A 427 -11.46 -2.28 21.96
C PHE A 427 -10.96 -2.58 23.38
N GLU A 428 -11.68 -2.14 24.41
CA GLU A 428 -11.35 -2.43 25.82
C GLU A 428 -11.35 -3.92 26.16
N LYS A 429 -12.06 -4.73 25.36
CA LYS A 429 -12.18 -6.18 25.53
C LYS A 429 -11.23 -6.95 24.62
N LEU A 430 -10.67 -6.34 23.58
CA LEU A 430 -9.73 -6.97 22.64
C LEU A 430 -8.37 -7.29 23.30
N GLY A 431 -7.98 -6.57 24.36
CA GLY A 431 -6.70 -6.76 25.07
C GLY A 431 -6.76 -7.64 26.33
N LYS A 432 -7.90 -8.28 26.63
CA LYS A 432 -8.11 -9.08 27.86
C LYS A 432 -8.26 -10.59 27.62
N VAL A 433 -7.92 -11.07 26.43
CA VAL A 433 -8.04 -12.49 26.04
C VAL A 433 -6.68 -13.11 25.84
#